data_AF-A0A963FWS8-F1
#
_entry.id   AF-A0A963FWS8-F1
#
_cell.length_a   1.000
_cell.length_b   1.000
_cell.length_c   1.000
_cell.angle_alpha   90.00
_cell.angle_beta   90.00
_cell.angle_gamma   90.00
#
_symmetry.space_group_name_H-M   'P 1'
#
loop_
_entity.id
_entity.type
_entity.pdbx_description
1 polymer ?
#
loop_
_entity_poly.entity_id
_entity_poly.type
_entity_poly.pdbx_seq_one_letter_code
_entity_poly.pdbx_strand_id
1 'polypeptide(L)'
;MIEQSLLDRAHALCASEHFRAALGRVSPPLAGHAVLPASHAVVHPKDQMLLHSLAHLRDPNAAVSQYFNVALQQYRVVWQLLQRLYPEGLEQIRLLDFACGYGRLLRFMSLGLRPQQILASEIQADCLGFVGERFGVPTQQSFAEPERFAPARSFDVIWVASLFSHLPGHLFEAWLARLKACLSPDGVLCFSVHDRRLLPPGEVFPEAAGILFQPHSENADLETAIYGTTYVSEPYVAAAIARICGDRHTYRRFPRLLAHEQDVYVLPARADKDLGALDGFRYGCWGWVDERRLSDDGELYLRGWAASFDQPPLEAVDIWVDGQRLRCPTDRPSEDVARWFDDPAMARAGWAFRHQVGRRQGPVRIAVSAGAGEEGGALLLAAELERPAGLRPVPGMWSRLRRLLR
;
A
#
# COMPACT_ATOMS: atom_id res chain seq x y z
N MET A 1 8.62 -3.55 22.19
CA MET A 1 7.33 -2.90 22.52
C MET A 1 7.34 -1.48 21.98
N ILE A 2 6.30 -1.09 21.25
CA ILE A 2 6.11 0.30 20.82
C ILE A 2 5.73 1.12 22.05
N GLU A 3 6.22 2.35 22.12
CA GLU A 3 5.79 3.25 23.19
C GLU A 3 4.31 3.58 23.00
N GLN A 4 3.48 3.31 24.01
CA GLN A 4 2.04 3.60 23.98
C GLN A 4 1.75 5.04 23.53
N SER A 5 2.62 5.98 23.92
CA SER A 5 2.56 7.39 23.51
C SER A 5 2.63 7.61 22.00
N LEU A 6 3.37 6.78 21.24
CA LEU A 6 3.43 6.87 19.77
C LEU A 6 2.12 6.41 19.14
N LEU A 7 1.53 5.33 19.67
CA LEU A 7 0.25 4.81 19.19
C LEU A 7 -0.90 5.78 19.48
N ASP A 8 -0.93 6.36 20.69
CA ASP A 8 -1.95 7.35 21.06
C ASP A 8 -1.89 8.58 20.15
N ARG A 9 -0.69 9.07 19.85
CA ARG A 9 -0.48 10.18 18.91
C ARG A 9 -0.88 9.83 17.48
N ALA A 10 -0.62 8.59 17.04
CA ALA A 10 -1.06 8.12 15.73
C ALA A 10 -2.59 8.11 15.62
N HIS A 11 -3.29 7.58 16.63
CA HIS A 11 -4.75 7.58 16.67
C HIS A 11 -5.32 9.01 16.76
N ALA A 12 -4.71 9.90 17.54
CA ALA A 12 -5.11 11.29 17.60
C ALA A 12 -4.99 11.98 16.23
N LEU A 13 -3.91 11.72 15.50
CA LEU A 13 -3.74 12.22 14.13
C LEU A 13 -4.82 11.66 13.20
N CYS A 14 -5.08 10.35 13.22
CA CYS A 14 -6.16 9.73 12.43
C CYS A 14 -7.54 10.37 12.69
N ALA A 15 -7.83 10.71 13.95
CA ALA A 15 -9.09 11.35 14.34
C ALA A 15 -9.17 12.83 13.94
N SER A 16 -8.03 13.47 13.68
CA SER A 16 -7.98 14.91 13.37
C SER A 16 -8.68 15.24 12.04
N GLU A 17 -9.36 16.38 12.01
CA GLU A 17 -9.94 16.91 10.79
C GLU A 17 -8.87 17.26 9.75
N HIS A 18 -7.71 17.75 10.21
CA HIS A 18 -6.55 18.05 9.36
C HIS A 18 -6.11 16.83 8.55
N PHE A 19 -5.92 15.69 9.22
CA PHE A 19 -5.52 14.45 8.54
C PHE A 19 -6.57 13.99 7.53
N ARG A 20 -7.85 13.97 7.91
CA ARG A 20 -8.94 13.56 7.02
C ARG A 20 -9.06 14.49 5.81
N ALA A 21 -8.87 15.81 5.99
CA ALA A 21 -8.84 16.77 4.90
C ALA A 21 -7.64 16.55 3.98
N ALA A 22 -6.45 16.28 4.54
CA ALA A 22 -5.26 15.95 3.76
C ALA A 22 -5.46 14.69 2.91
N LEU A 23 -6.05 13.65 3.49
CA LEU A 23 -6.36 12.42 2.79
C LEU A 23 -7.43 12.61 1.71
N GLY A 24 -8.47 13.41 1.99
CA GLY A 24 -9.53 13.72 1.03
C GLY A 24 -9.01 14.41 -0.25
N ARG A 25 -7.97 15.26 -0.13
CA ARG A 25 -7.35 15.94 -1.28
C ARG A 25 -6.70 15.00 -2.29
N VAL A 26 -6.27 13.82 -1.85
CA VAL A 26 -5.64 12.82 -2.72
C VAL A 26 -6.54 11.62 -2.97
N SER A 27 -7.64 11.47 -2.24
CA SER A 27 -8.56 10.36 -2.46
C SER A 27 -9.39 10.64 -3.72
N PRO A 28 -9.63 9.63 -4.58
CA PRO A 28 -10.57 9.77 -5.68
C PRO A 28 -11.99 10.01 -5.15
N PRO A 29 -12.94 10.48 -5.96
CA PRO A 29 -14.33 10.64 -5.54
C PRO A 29 -14.93 9.31 -5.09
N LEU A 30 -15.17 9.14 -3.77
CA LEU A 30 -15.71 7.90 -3.20
C LEU A 30 -17.23 8.00 -3.05
N ALA A 31 -17.98 7.64 -4.09
CA ALA A 31 -19.45 7.58 -4.09
C ALA A 31 -20.17 8.78 -3.42
N GLY A 32 -19.71 10.01 -3.69
CA GLY A 32 -20.27 11.25 -3.14
C GLY A 32 -19.62 11.75 -1.84
N HIS A 33 -18.62 11.05 -1.31
CA HIS A 33 -17.80 11.53 -0.21
C HIS A 33 -16.60 12.35 -0.73
N ALA A 34 -16.65 13.67 -0.51
CA ALA A 34 -15.51 14.56 -0.78
C ALA A 34 -14.37 14.42 0.26
N VAL A 35 -14.66 13.83 1.42
CA VAL A 35 -13.71 13.59 2.51
C VAL A 35 -13.97 12.20 3.07
N LEU A 36 -12.91 11.47 3.42
CA LEU A 36 -13.04 10.16 4.06
C LEU A 36 -13.85 10.28 5.37
N PRO A 37 -14.92 9.46 5.55
CA PRO A 37 -15.69 9.47 6.79
C PRO A 37 -14.78 9.19 8.00
N ALA A 38 -15.06 9.82 9.13
CA ALA A 38 -14.24 9.67 10.34
C ALA A 38 -14.13 8.20 10.79
N SER A 39 -15.19 7.41 10.62
CA SER A 39 -15.18 5.97 10.87
C SER A 39 -14.09 5.25 10.05
N HIS A 40 -13.90 5.63 8.79
CA HIS A 40 -12.92 5.00 7.91
C HIS A 40 -11.50 5.51 8.17
N ALA A 41 -11.31 6.60 8.92
CA ALA A 41 -9.98 7.02 9.37
C ALA A 41 -9.51 6.25 10.63
N VAL A 42 -10.39 5.50 11.30
CA VAL A 42 -10.02 4.70 12.47
C VAL A 42 -9.09 3.55 12.07
N VAL A 43 -8.05 3.32 12.86
CA VAL A 43 -7.16 2.15 12.75
C VAL A 43 -7.26 1.37 14.05
N HIS A 44 -7.32 0.04 13.96
CA HIS A 44 -7.40 -0.79 15.14
C HIS A 44 -6.08 -0.72 15.94
N PRO A 45 -6.09 -0.68 17.28
CA PRO A 45 -4.85 -0.58 18.08
C PRO A 45 -3.86 -1.72 17.90
N LYS A 46 -4.33 -2.88 17.42
CA LYS A 46 -3.52 -4.06 17.11
C LYS A 46 -3.16 -4.18 15.63
N ASP A 47 -3.47 -3.18 14.80
CA ASP A 47 -3.14 -3.23 13.37
C ASP A 47 -1.64 -3.39 13.15
N GLN A 48 -1.23 -4.59 12.71
CA GLN A 48 0.18 -4.94 12.58
C GLN A 48 0.90 -4.02 11.60
N MET A 49 0.24 -3.52 10.56
CA MET A 49 0.87 -2.66 9.55
C MET A 49 1.14 -1.25 10.08
N LEU A 50 0.22 -0.69 10.89
CA LEU A 50 0.46 0.59 11.55
C LEU A 50 1.51 0.43 12.66
N LEU A 51 1.40 -0.62 13.48
CA LEU A 51 2.36 -0.91 14.54
C LEU A 51 3.76 -1.11 13.98
N HIS A 52 3.88 -1.87 12.89
CA HIS A 52 5.13 -2.03 12.14
C HIS A 52 5.72 -0.69 11.72
N SER A 53 4.91 0.16 11.09
CA SER A 53 5.34 1.50 10.65
C SER A 53 5.81 2.37 11.83
N LEU A 54 5.09 2.34 12.96
CA LEU A 54 5.44 3.07 14.18
C LEU A 54 6.74 2.58 14.81
N ALA A 55 6.94 1.25 14.86
CA ALA A 55 8.15 0.64 15.40
C ALA A 55 9.39 1.09 14.61
N HIS A 56 9.28 1.14 13.29
CA HIS A 56 10.39 1.44 12.39
C HIS A 56 10.67 2.93 12.24
N LEU A 57 9.63 3.75 12.08
CA LEU A 57 9.79 5.19 11.84
C LEU A 57 9.92 5.99 13.12
N ARG A 58 9.34 5.51 14.22
CA ARG A 58 9.29 6.22 15.52
C ARG A 58 8.72 7.65 15.39
N ASP A 59 7.90 7.86 14.36
CA ASP A 59 7.25 9.12 14.01
C ASP A 59 5.79 8.84 13.62
N PRO A 60 4.82 9.20 14.48
CA PRO A 60 3.40 8.98 14.21
C PRO A 60 2.91 9.67 12.94
N ASN A 61 3.43 10.87 12.63
CA ASN A 61 3.02 11.61 11.43
C ASN A 61 3.41 10.84 10.16
N ALA A 62 4.65 10.37 10.09
CA ALA A 62 5.14 9.61 8.95
C ALA A 62 4.48 8.22 8.85
N ALA A 63 4.34 7.52 9.98
CA ALA A 63 3.75 6.17 10.02
C ALA A 63 2.29 6.17 9.56
N VAL A 64 1.47 7.08 10.08
CA VAL A 64 0.06 7.20 9.67
C VAL A 64 -0.03 7.62 8.20
N SER A 65 0.77 8.59 7.76
CA SER A 65 0.75 9.04 6.36
C SER A 65 1.10 7.91 5.40
N GLN A 66 2.17 7.15 5.69
CA GLN A 66 2.57 6.00 4.88
C GLN A 66 1.50 4.92 4.86
N TYR A 67 0.95 4.55 6.03
CA TYR A 67 -0.09 3.53 6.15
C TYR A 67 -1.27 3.84 5.23
N PHE A 68 -1.77 5.09 5.27
CA PHE A 68 -2.90 5.50 4.45
C PHE A 68 -2.54 5.70 2.99
N ASN A 69 -1.30 6.11 2.66
CA ASN A 69 -0.85 6.18 1.29
C ASN A 69 -0.80 4.79 0.62
N VAL A 70 -0.33 3.77 1.34
CA VAL A 70 -0.38 2.37 0.86
C VAL A 70 -1.82 1.89 0.70
N ALA A 71 -2.70 2.19 1.68
CA ALA A 71 -4.10 1.84 1.58
C ALA A 71 -4.80 2.48 0.36
N LEU A 72 -4.50 3.76 0.07
CA LEU A 72 -5.00 4.47 -1.10
C LEU A 72 -4.45 3.88 -2.41
N GLN A 73 -3.18 3.48 -2.43
CA GLN A 73 -2.59 2.82 -3.59
C GLN A 73 -3.25 1.47 -3.85
N GLN A 74 -3.47 0.64 -2.83
CA GLN A 74 -4.20 -0.63 -2.97
C GLN A 74 -5.58 -0.38 -3.57
N TYR A 75 -6.32 0.60 -3.04
CA TYR A 75 -7.62 0.98 -3.59
C TYR A 75 -7.53 1.32 -5.08
N ARG A 76 -6.59 2.16 -5.48
CA ARG A 76 -6.45 2.55 -6.90
C ARG A 76 -6.04 1.41 -7.79
N VAL A 77 -5.20 0.50 -7.32
CA VAL A 77 -4.82 -0.68 -8.07
C VAL A 77 -6.06 -1.52 -8.36
N VAL A 78 -6.83 -1.85 -7.32
CA VAL A 78 -8.05 -2.64 -7.47
C VAL A 78 -9.11 -1.90 -8.27
N TRP A 79 -9.27 -0.59 -8.07
CA TRP A 79 -10.24 0.23 -8.82
C TRP A 79 -9.90 0.29 -10.31
N GLN A 80 -8.63 0.48 -10.68
CA GLN A 80 -8.20 0.43 -12.08
C GLN A 80 -8.43 -0.95 -12.70
N LEU A 81 -8.17 -2.03 -11.96
CA LEU A 81 -8.48 -3.39 -12.42
C LEU A 81 -9.98 -3.54 -12.70
N LEU A 82 -10.82 -3.07 -11.79
CA LEU A 82 -12.27 -3.11 -11.94
C LEU A 82 -12.73 -2.32 -13.17
N GLN A 83 -12.31 -1.06 -13.30
CA GLN A 83 -12.70 -0.20 -14.42
C GLN A 83 -12.25 -0.73 -15.78
N ARG A 84 -11.06 -1.36 -15.85
CA ARG A 84 -10.48 -1.82 -17.10
C ARG A 84 -10.99 -3.20 -17.53
N LEU A 85 -11.15 -4.12 -16.59
CA LEU A 85 -11.55 -5.50 -16.89
C LEU A 85 -13.07 -5.69 -16.86
N TYR A 86 -13.78 -4.82 -16.16
CA TYR A 86 -15.24 -4.88 -15.97
C TYR A 86 -15.87 -3.49 -16.15
N PRO A 87 -15.65 -2.82 -17.31
CA PRO A 87 -16.19 -1.48 -17.55
C PRO A 87 -17.72 -1.43 -17.52
N GLU A 88 -18.35 -2.55 -17.86
CA GLU A 88 -19.78 -2.80 -17.73
C GLU A 88 -19.99 -3.78 -16.56
N GLY A 89 -20.94 -3.51 -15.66
CA GLY A 89 -21.30 -4.45 -14.59
C GLY A 89 -20.59 -4.27 -13.25
N LEU A 90 -19.97 -3.12 -12.97
CA LEU A 90 -19.36 -2.82 -11.66
C LEU A 90 -20.31 -3.04 -10.49
N GLU A 91 -21.62 -2.84 -10.69
CA GLU A 91 -22.65 -3.06 -9.67
C GLU A 91 -22.88 -4.54 -9.33
N GLN A 92 -22.43 -5.47 -10.18
CA GLN A 92 -22.58 -6.92 -10.02
C GLN A 92 -21.31 -7.62 -9.58
N ILE A 93 -20.17 -6.91 -9.60
CA ILE A 93 -18.87 -7.47 -9.22
C ILE A 93 -18.89 -8.07 -7.83
N ARG A 94 -18.23 -9.22 -7.71
CA ARG A 94 -17.91 -9.90 -6.45
C ARG A 94 -16.41 -9.82 -6.22
N LEU A 95 -16.02 -9.02 -5.23
CA LEU A 95 -14.63 -8.85 -4.80
C LEU A 95 -14.39 -9.69 -3.53
N LEU A 96 -13.29 -10.43 -3.51
CA LEU A 96 -12.70 -11.00 -2.30
C LEU A 96 -11.42 -10.25 -1.96
N ASP A 97 -11.32 -9.69 -0.77
CA ASP A 97 -10.05 -9.25 -0.16
C ASP A 97 -9.58 -10.37 0.77
N PHE A 98 -8.58 -11.13 0.34
CA PHE A 98 -8.07 -12.31 1.06
C PHE A 98 -6.75 -11.99 1.77
N ALA A 99 -6.63 -12.43 3.02
CA ALA A 99 -5.63 -11.93 3.98
C ALA A 99 -5.76 -10.40 4.15
N CYS A 100 -6.99 -9.94 4.41
CA CYS A 100 -7.33 -8.51 4.42
C CYS A 100 -6.75 -7.75 5.62
N GLY A 101 -6.25 -8.44 6.65
CA GLY A 101 -5.87 -7.86 7.94
C GLY A 101 -6.98 -6.96 8.51
N TYR A 102 -6.59 -5.82 9.10
CA TYR A 102 -7.53 -4.80 9.57
C TYR A 102 -8.08 -3.88 8.46
N GLY A 103 -7.98 -4.29 7.19
CA GLY A 103 -8.74 -3.69 6.09
C GLY A 103 -8.17 -2.40 5.51
N ARG A 104 -6.85 -2.35 5.21
CA ARG A 104 -6.24 -1.22 4.48
C ARG A 104 -6.98 -0.93 3.18
N LEU A 105 -7.19 -1.94 2.33
CA LEU A 105 -7.99 -1.81 1.10
C LEU A 105 -9.47 -1.52 1.41
N LEU A 106 -10.07 -2.31 2.30
CA LEU A 106 -11.51 -2.27 2.60
C LEU A 106 -12.00 -0.90 3.01
N ARG A 107 -11.17 -0.14 3.74
CA ARG A 107 -11.43 1.24 4.14
C ARG A 107 -11.86 2.18 3.02
N PHE A 108 -11.32 2.00 1.82
CA PHE A 108 -11.68 2.80 0.66
C PHE A 108 -12.63 2.03 -0.24
N MET A 109 -12.43 0.72 -0.36
CA MET A 109 -13.23 -0.11 -1.25
C MET A 109 -14.69 -0.21 -0.81
N SER A 110 -15.00 -0.22 0.49
CA SER A 110 -16.38 -0.20 1.02
C SER A 110 -17.14 1.09 0.72
N LEU A 111 -16.43 2.15 0.32
CA LEU A 111 -17.02 3.41 -0.13
C LEU A 111 -17.17 3.46 -1.65
N GLY A 112 -16.39 2.67 -2.40
CA GLY A 112 -16.48 2.58 -3.86
C GLY A 112 -17.44 1.49 -4.36
N LEU A 113 -17.60 0.41 -3.61
CA LEU A 113 -18.52 -0.69 -3.91
C LEU A 113 -19.53 -0.88 -2.78
N ARG A 114 -20.69 -1.47 -3.08
CA ARG A 114 -21.66 -1.83 -2.04
C ARG A 114 -21.02 -2.90 -1.13
N PRO A 115 -21.14 -2.83 0.20
CA PRO A 115 -20.50 -3.80 1.08
C PRO A 115 -20.81 -5.27 0.76
N GLN A 116 -22.00 -5.59 0.25
CA GLN A 116 -22.43 -6.95 -0.12
C GLN A 116 -21.68 -7.52 -1.34
N GLN A 117 -21.08 -6.65 -2.16
CA GLN A 117 -20.21 -7.04 -3.27
C GLN A 117 -18.85 -7.52 -2.79
N ILE A 118 -18.45 -7.16 -1.57
CA ILE A 118 -17.16 -7.48 -0.99
C ILE A 118 -17.32 -8.68 -0.06
N LEU A 119 -16.33 -9.56 -0.02
CA LEU A 119 -16.08 -10.49 1.08
C LEU A 119 -14.68 -10.21 1.62
N ALA A 120 -14.57 -10.01 2.92
CA ALA A 120 -13.29 -9.93 3.61
C ALA A 120 -12.93 -11.29 4.19
N SER A 121 -11.69 -11.75 3.99
CA SER A 121 -11.21 -13.00 4.56
C SER A 121 -9.84 -12.87 5.19
N GLU A 122 -9.68 -13.47 6.36
CA GLU A 122 -8.50 -13.38 7.22
C GLU A 122 -8.48 -14.58 8.18
N ILE A 123 -7.28 -14.97 8.62
CA ILE A 123 -7.11 -16.06 9.59
C ILE A 123 -7.37 -15.58 11.03
N GLN A 124 -7.12 -14.30 11.28
CA GLN A 124 -7.28 -13.65 12.59
C GLN A 124 -8.72 -13.15 12.79
N ALA A 125 -9.41 -13.68 13.82
CA ALA A 125 -10.82 -13.39 14.08
C ALA A 125 -11.09 -11.93 14.50
N ASP A 126 -10.13 -11.28 15.16
CA ASP A 126 -10.26 -9.88 15.58
C ASP A 126 -10.16 -8.90 14.40
N CYS A 127 -9.34 -9.21 13.40
CA CYS A 127 -9.31 -8.51 12.11
C CYS A 127 -10.69 -8.57 11.45
N LEU A 128 -11.30 -9.76 11.36
CA LEU A 128 -12.64 -9.95 10.81
C LEU A 128 -13.69 -9.16 11.59
N GLY A 129 -13.70 -9.27 12.92
CA GLY A 129 -14.61 -8.52 13.78
C GLY A 129 -14.53 -7.01 13.51
N PHE A 130 -13.31 -6.47 13.46
CA PHE A 130 -13.09 -5.06 13.18
C PHE A 130 -13.58 -4.64 11.80
N VAL A 131 -13.21 -5.34 10.72
CA VAL A 131 -13.57 -4.92 9.35
C VAL A 131 -15.07 -5.09 9.08
N GLY A 132 -15.69 -6.14 9.63
CA GLY A 132 -17.13 -6.37 9.52
C GLY A 132 -17.94 -5.29 10.23
N GLU A 133 -17.58 -4.95 11.47
CA GLU A 133 -18.23 -3.88 12.23
C GLU A 133 -17.98 -2.51 11.59
N ARG A 134 -16.73 -2.23 11.19
CA ARG A 134 -16.33 -0.88 10.78
C ARG A 134 -16.78 -0.52 9.37
N PHE A 135 -16.71 -1.47 8.45
CA PHE A 135 -16.95 -1.23 7.02
C PHE A 135 -18.25 -1.88 6.53
N GLY A 136 -18.95 -2.65 7.38
CA GLY A 136 -20.21 -3.30 7.05
C GLY A 136 -20.07 -4.41 6.00
N VAL A 137 -18.85 -4.88 5.74
CA VAL A 137 -18.57 -5.93 4.75
C VAL A 137 -18.79 -7.31 5.36
N PRO A 138 -19.37 -8.27 4.63
CA PRO A 138 -19.37 -9.67 5.03
C PRO A 138 -17.95 -10.19 5.27
N THR A 139 -17.80 -11.05 6.27
CA THR A 139 -16.50 -11.62 6.69
C THR A 139 -16.54 -13.14 6.68
N GLN A 140 -15.45 -13.77 6.25
CA GLN A 140 -15.29 -15.23 6.31
C GLN A 140 -13.87 -15.59 6.77
N GLN A 141 -13.77 -16.41 7.80
CA GLN A 141 -12.49 -16.89 8.30
C GLN A 141 -11.77 -17.81 7.29
N SER A 142 -10.48 -17.56 7.09
CA SER A 142 -9.57 -18.49 6.42
C SER A 142 -8.80 -19.31 7.46
N PHE A 143 -7.99 -20.26 6.99
CA PHE A 143 -7.22 -21.18 7.84
C PHE A 143 -5.79 -21.26 7.32
N ALA A 144 -4.91 -21.99 8.00
CA ALA A 144 -3.59 -22.30 7.43
C ALA A 144 -3.73 -23.29 6.27
N GLU A 145 -4.68 -24.23 6.38
CA GLU A 145 -4.97 -25.25 5.38
C GLU A 145 -5.87 -24.71 4.24
N PRO A 146 -5.37 -24.61 2.99
CA PRO A 146 -6.13 -24.03 1.87
C PRO A 146 -7.47 -24.73 1.59
N GLU A 147 -7.53 -26.04 1.72
CA GLU A 147 -8.72 -26.85 1.44
C GLU A 147 -9.92 -26.50 2.34
N ARG A 148 -9.67 -25.94 3.53
CA ARG A 148 -10.73 -25.55 4.47
C ARG A 148 -11.39 -24.23 4.08
N PHE A 149 -10.74 -23.39 3.30
CA PHE A 149 -11.31 -22.13 2.86
C PHE A 149 -12.32 -22.37 1.74
N ALA A 150 -13.60 -22.56 2.05
CA ALA A 150 -14.65 -22.88 1.07
C ALA A 150 -15.76 -21.81 1.05
N PRO A 151 -15.57 -20.68 0.35
CA PRO A 151 -16.61 -19.68 0.20
C PRO A 151 -17.80 -20.24 -0.58
N ALA A 152 -19.02 -19.82 -0.21
CA ALA A 152 -20.26 -20.29 -0.84
C ALA A 152 -20.49 -19.72 -2.26
N ARG A 153 -19.62 -18.79 -2.70
CA ARG A 153 -19.71 -18.11 -4.00
C ARG A 153 -18.31 -17.99 -4.62
N SER A 154 -18.30 -17.80 -5.93
CA SER A 154 -17.11 -17.43 -6.70
C SER A 154 -16.99 -15.91 -6.87
N PHE A 155 -15.79 -15.45 -7.25
CA PHE A 155 -15.42 -14.03 -7.28
C PHE A 155 -14.89 -13.60 -8.64
N ASP A 156 -15.26 -12.38 -9.05
CA ASP A 156 -14.77 -11.76 -10.28
C ASP A 156 -13.38 -11.16 -10.06
N VAL A 157 -13.11 -10.67 -8.85
CA VAL A 157 -11.77 -10.24 -8.45
C VAL A 157 -11.44 -10.83 -7.10
N ILE A 158 -10.28 -11.48 -6.99
CA ILE A 158 -9.66 -11.83 -5.72
C ILE A 158 -8.41 -10.98 -5.59
N TRP A 159 -8.34 -10.15 -4.55
CA TRP A 159 -7.16 -9.37 -4.20
C TRP A 159 -6.44 -10.02 -3.01
N VAL A 160 -5.13 -10.19 -3.14
CA VAL A 160 -4.26 -10.79 -2.12
C VAL A 160 -3.02 -9.93 -1.95
N ALA A 161 -3.11 -8.91 -1.10
CA ALA A 161 -1.94 -8.08 -0.77
C ALA A 161 -1.13 -8.72 0.36
N SER A 162 0.15 -8.95 0.09
CA SER A 162 1.17 -9.27 1.10
C SER A 162 0.91 -10.58 1.87
N LEU A 163 0.42 -11.61 1.17
CA LEU A 163 0.38 -12.98 1.69
C LEU A 163 1.46 -13.84 1.04
N PHE A 164 1.51 -13.90 -0.30
CA PHE A 164 2.46 -14.74 -1.04
C PHE A 164 3.93 -14.33 -0.82
N SER A 165 4.16 -13.09 -0.37
CA SER A 165 5.45 -12.60 0.13
C SER A 165 5.87 -13.21 1.48
N HIS A 166 5.06 -14.06 2.10
CA HIS A 166 5.30 -14.66 3.41
C HIS A 166 5.09 -16.18 3.44
N LEU A 167 4.62 -16.79 2.36
CA LEU A 167 4.33 -18.22 2.33
C LEU A 167 5.56 -19.05 1.93
N PRO A 168 5.85 -20.19 2.60
CA PRO A 168 6.78 -21.18 2.09
C PRO A 168 6.25 -21.80 0.79
N GLY A 169 7.14 -22.38 -0.03
CA GLY A 169 6.80 -22.81 -1.40
C GLY A 169 5.59 -23.74 -1.51
N HIS A 170 5.44 -24.70 -0.59
CA HIS A 170 4.30 -25.62 -0.60
C HIS A 170 2.95 -24.92 -0.32
N LEU A 171 2.91 -23.97 0.62
CA LEU A 171 1.71 -23.16 0.89
C LEU A 171 1.46 -22.13 -0.21
N PHE A 172 2.52 -21.57 -0.81
CA PHE A 172 2.40 -20.69 -1.96
C PHE A 172 1.60 -21.37 -3.07
N GLU A 173 2.00 -22.57 -3.49
CA GLU A 173 1.32 -23.27 -4.58
C GLU A 173 -0.10 -23.71 -4.19
N ALA A 174 -0.28 -24.22 -2.98
CA ALA A 174 -1.58 -24.68 -2.51
C ALA A 174 -2.61 -23.54 -2.38
N TRP A 175 -2.20 -22.37 -1.87
CA TRP A 175 -3.06 -21.18 -1.84
C TRP A 175 -3.33 -20.61 -3.23
N LEU A 176 -2.33 -20.59 -4.12
CA LEU A 176 -2.53 -20.17 -5.51
C LEU A 176 -3.61 -21.03 -6.19
N ALA A 177 -3.52 -22.36 -6.03
CA ALA A 177 -4.50 -23.29 -6.58
C ALA A 177 -5.89 -23.10 -5.96
N ARG A 178 -5.95 -22.92 -4.63
CA ARG A 178 -7.23 -22.76 -3.93
C ARG A 178 -7.96 -21.48 -4.34
N LEU A 179 -7.26 -20.35 -4.33
CA LEU A 179 -7.85 -19.06 -4.68
C LEU A 179 -8.22 -19.01 -6.17
N LYS A 180 -7.40 -19.61 -7.04
CA LYS A 180 -7.73 -19.77 -8.46
C LYS A 180 -9.04 -20.55 -8.68
N ALA A 181 -9.29 -21.58 -7.88
CA ALA A 181 -10.54 -22.35 -7.93
C ALA A 181 -11.77 -21.59 -7.40
N CYS A 182 -11.57 -20.48 -6.68
CA CYS A 182 -12.65 -19.62 -6.18
C CYS A 182 -13.06 -18.53 -7.20
N LEU A 183 -12.39 -18.41 -8.34
CA LEU A 183 -12.74 -17.42 -9.36
C LEU A 183 -14.03 -17.79 -10.10
N SER A 184 -14.79 -16.76 -10.48
CA SER A 184 -15.83 -16.89 -11.51
C SER A 184 -15.16 -17.18 -12.87
N PRO A 185 -15.91 -17.66 -13.89
CA PRO A 185 -15.34 -17.97 -15.20
C PRO A 185 -14.55 -16.82 -15.84
N ASP A 186 -14.97 -15.57 -15.63
CA ASP A 186 -14.29 -14.39 -16.15
C ASP A 186 -13.51 -13.64 -15.06
N GLY A 187 -13.28 -14.28 -13.91
CA GLY A 187 -12.61 -13.69 -12.77
C GLY A 187 -11.09 -13.57 -12.93
N VAL A 188 -10.47 -12.75 -12.09
CA VAL A 188 -9.02 -12.61 -11.97
C VAL A 188 -8.55 -12.72 -10.52
N LEU A 189 -7.46 -13.46 -10.31
CA LEU A 189 -6.72 -13.48 -9.06
C LEU A 189 -5.55 -12.51 -9.16
N CYS A 190 -5.52 -11.53 -8.27
CA CYS A 190 -4.52 -10.49 -8.17
C CYS A 190 -3.73 -10.69 -6.88
N PHE A 191 -2.46 -11.03 -6.97
CA PHE A 191 -1.64 -11.32 -5.78
C PHE A 191 -0.27 -10.66 -5.87
N SER A 192 0.27 -10.26 -4.72
CA SER A 192 1.57 -9.61 -4.64
C SER A 192 2.68 -10.52 -4.08
N VAL A 193 3.91 -10.31 -4.55
CA VAL A 193 5.11 -11.07 -4.11
C VAL A 193 6.30 -10.13 -3.93
N HIS A 194 7.28 -10.52 -3.11
CA HIS A 194 8.62 -9.92 -3.17
C HIS A 194 9.42 -10.57 -4.31
N ASP A 195 9.78 -9.80 -5.33
CA ASP A 195 10.73 -10.26 -6.35
C ASP A 195 12.14 -10.34 -5.76
N ARG A 196 12.96 -11.29 -6.24
CA ARG A 196 14.38 -11.45 -5.86
C ARG A 196 15.21 -10.16 -5.92
N ARG A 197 14.83 -9.17 -6.74
CA ARG A 197 15.51 -7.85 -6.80
C ARG A 197 15.45 -7.07 -5.49
N LEU A 198 14.52 -7.43 -4.61
CA LEU A 198 14.32 -6.80 -3.30
C LEU A 198 15.10 -7.49 -2.20
N LEU A 199 15.81 -8.56 -2.54
CA LEU A 199 16.59 -9.31 -1.59
C LEU A 199 17.63 -8.39 -0.92
N PRO A 200 17.77 -8.43 0.42
CA PRO A 200 18.72 -7.56 1.12
C PRO A 200 20.17 -7.79 0.66
N PRO A 201 21.00 -6.73 0.60
CA PRO A 201 22.42 -6.88 0.28
C PRO A 201 23.12 -7.86 1.23
N GLY A 202 23.84 -8.83 0.66
CA GLY A 202 24.57 -9.86 1.41
C GLY A 202 23.83 -11.19 1.53
N GLU A 203 22.53 -11.23 1.25
CA GLU A 203 21.77 -12.48 1.13
C GLU A 203 21.98 -13.10 -0.26
N VAL A 204 21.95 -14.44 -0.32
CA VAL A 204 22.15 -15.20 -1.57
C VAL A 204 20.82 -15.81 -2.01
N PHE A 205 20.39 -15.46 -3.23
CA PHE A 205 19.18 -16.03 -3.81
C PHE A 205 19.47 -17.42 -4.43
N PRO A 206 18.68 -18.46 -4.13
CA PRO A 206 18.86 -19.80 -4.71
C PRO A 206 18.27 -19.86 -6.12
N GLU A 207 19.03 -19.42 -7.12
CA GLU A 207 18.58 -19.30 -8.53
C GLU A 207 17.96 -20.59 -9.10
N ALA A 208 18.50 -21.76 -8.76
CA ALA A 208 17.98 -23.04 -9.23
C ALA A 208 16.58 -23.39 -8.67
N ALA A 209 16.30 -22.99 -7.43
CA ALA A 209 15.00 -23.20 -6.81
C ALA A 209 14.02 -22.08 -7.18
N GLY A 210 14.51 -20.86 -7.41
CA GLY A 210 13.72 -19.70 -7.79
C GLY A 210 12.86 -19.12 -6.67
N ILE A 211 13.00 -19.61 -5.42
CA ILE A 211 12.32 -19.14 -4.20
C ILE A 211 13.29 -19.20 -3.00
N LEU A 212 13.26 -18.17 -2.17
CA LEU A 212 13.91 -18.13 -0.86
C LEU A 212 12.84 -17.86 0.20
N PHE A 213 12.68 -18.77 1.17
CA PHE A 213 11.84 -18.57 2.34
C PHE A 213 12.70 -18.45 3.59
N GLN A 214 12.49 -17.39 4.36
CA GLN A 214 13.12 -17.15 5.64
C GLN A 214 12.03 -17.17 6.72
N PRO A 215 12.13 -18.01 7.77
CA PRO A 215 11.11 -18.10 8.82
C PRO A 215 11.24 -16.92 9.82
N HIS A 216 11.12 -15.69 9.30
CA HIS A 216 11.08 -14.44 10.04
C HIS A 216 9.85 -13.65 9.62
N SER A 217 9.08 -13.16 10.59
CA SER A 217 7.79 -12.50 10.38
C SER A 217 7.67 -11.27 11.27
N GLU A 218 7.14 -10.20 10.71
CA GLU A 218 6.71 -8.99 11.41
C GLU A 218 5.44 -9.23 12.26
N ASN A 219 4.68 -10.29 11.94
CA ASN A 219 3.54 -10.73 12.72
C ASN A 219 3.97 -11.80 13.74
N ALA A 220 4.04 -11.40 15.00
CA ALA A 220 4.45 -12.27 16.10
C ALA A 220 3.38 -13.32 16.47
N ASP A 221 2.15 -13.15 16.02
CA ASP A 221 1.02 -14.03 16.36
C ASP A 221 0.85 -15.20 15.37
N LEU A 222 1.65 -15.24 14.30
CA LEU A 222 1.67 -16.32 13.31
C LEU A 222 2.92 -17.19 13.47
N GLU A 223 2.74 -18.51 13.33
CA GLU A 223 3.86 -19.44 13.36
C GLU A 223 4.82 -19.19 12.19
N THR A 224 6.09 -18.95 12.49
CA THR A 224 7.08 -18.56 11.47
C THR A 224 7.38 -19.66 10.44
N ALA A 225 6.99 -20.90 10.73
CA ALA A 225 7.08 -22.03 9.80
C ALA A 225 6.06 -21.94 8.65
N ILE A 226 4.94 -21.23 8.85
CA ILE A 226 3.87 -21.07 7.86
C ILE A 226 3.73 -19.62 7.35
N TYR A 227 4.32 -18.65 8.07
CA TYR A 227 4.32 -17.24 7.70
C TYR A 227 5.68 -16.61 8.04
N GLY A 228 6.51 -16.36 7.02
CA GLY A 228 7.86 -15.81 7.15
C GLY A 228 8.09 -14.69 6.15
N THR A 229 9.29 -14.57 5.57
CA THR A 229 9.60 -13.65 4.47
C THR A 229 10.02 -14.47 3.26
N THR A 230 9.32 -14.30 2.14
CA THR A 230 9.53 -15.03 0.90
C THR A 230 9.93 -14.09 -0.23
N TYR A 231 11.03 -14.41 -0.90
CA TYR A 231 11.42 -13.80 -2.17
C TYR A 231 11.31 -14.83 -3.29
N VAL A 232 10.77 -14.44 -4.44
CA VAL A 232 10.60 -15.32 -5.61
C VAL A 232 11.17 -14.69 -6.87
N SER A 233 11.53 -15.52 -7.83
CA SER A 233 11.80 -15.10 -9.20
C SER A 233 10.53 -15.22 -10.05
N GLU A 234 10.42 -14.45 -11.14
CA GLU A 234 9.31 -14.63 -12.09
C GLU A 234 9.24 -16.04 -12.68
N PRO A 235 10.35 -16.70 -13.09
CA PRO A 235 10.31 -18.09 -13.54
C PRO A 235 9.67 -19.06 -12.53
N TYR A 236 9.87 -18.84 -11.22
CA TYR A 236 9.21 -19.64 -10.18
C TYR A 236 7.69 -19.43 -10.18
N VAL A 237 7.24 -18.17 -10.23
CA VAL A 237 5.80 -17.86 -10.26
C VAL A 237 5.15 -18.41 -11.53
N ALA A 238 5.80 -18.26 -12.69
CA ALA A 238 5.35 -18.82 -13.96
C ALA A 238 5.23 -20.35 -13.90
N ALA A 239 6.22 -21.04 -13.32
CA ALA A 239 6.18 -22.49 -13.16
C ALA A 239 5.06 -22.95 -12.21
N ALA A 240 4.82 -22.22 -11.11
CA ALA A 240 3.70 -22.49 -10.20
C ALA A 240 2.35 -22.32 -10.92
N ILE A 241 2.17 -21.26 -11.70
CA ILE A 241 0.98 -21.04 -12.52
C ILE A 241 0.81 -22.17 -13.54
N ALA A 242 1.87 -22.55 -14.25
CA ALA A 242 1.83 -23.62 -15.24
C ALA A 242 1.47 -24.99 -14.63
N ARG A 243 1.98 -25.32 -13.43
CA ARG A 243 1.59 -26.55 -12.71
C ARG A 243 0.10 -26.62 -12.39
N ILE A 244 -0.53 -25.47 -12.11
CA ILE A 244 -1.93 -25.38 -11.69
C ILE A 244 -2.88 -25.24 -12.89
N CYS A 245 -2.48 -24.45 -13.90
CA CYS A 245 -3.36 -24.02 -14.99
C CYS A 245 -2.97 -24.57 -16.36
N GLY A 246 -1.80 -25.20 -16.49
CA GLY A 246 -1.19 -25.64 -17.75
C GLY A 246 -0.28 -24.58 -18.40
N ASP A 247 0.66 -25.04 -19.23
CA ASP A 247 1.75 -24.21 -19.80
C ASP A 247 1.31 -23.07 -20.71
N ARG A 248 0.06 -23.10 -21.21
CA ARG A 248 -0.49 -22.06 -22.10
C ARG A 248 -1.20 -20.94 -21.35
N HIS A 249 -1.28 -21.01 -20.02
CA HIS A 249 -2.02 -20.04 -19.23
C HIS A 249 -1.22 -18.76 -19.08
N THR A 250 -1.81 -17.63 -19.50
CA THR A 250 -1.14 -16.33 -19.45
C THR A 250 -1.42 -15.60 -18.14
N TYR A 251 -0.53 -14.67 -17.78
CA TYR A 251 -0.69 -13.76 -16.66
C TYR A 251 -0.10 -12.38 -17.03
N ARG A 252 -0.50 -11.33 -16.32
CA ARG A 252 0.15 -10.01 -16.40
C ARG A 252 0.92 -9.75 -15.11
N ARG A 253 2.17 -9.32 -15.21
CA ARG A 253 3.01 -8.89 -14.08
C ARG A 253 3.15 -7.36 -14.09
N PHE A 254 3.00 -6.75 -12.93
CA PHE A 254 3.28 -5.34 -12.67
C PHE A 254 4.42 -5.23 -11.64
N PRO A 255 5.67 -5.03 -12.09
CA PRO A 255 6.82 -4.90 -11.22
C PRO A 255 6.69 -3.73 -10.25
N ARG A 256 6.98 -3.90 -8.95
CA ARG A 256 6.95 -2.81 -7.94
C ARG A 256 5.65 -1.99 -7.93
N LEU A 257 4.50 -2.62 -8.16
CA LEU A 257 3.23 -1.90 -8.19
C LEU A 257 2.72 -1.57 -6.78
N LEU A 258 2.88 -2.48 -5.83
CA LEU A 258 2.38 -2.30 -4.47
C LEU A 258 3.50 -1.79 -3.56
N ALA A 259 3.29 -0.60 -3.00
CA ALA A 259 4.23 0.20 -2.19
C ALA A 259 5.61 0.42 -2.83
N HIS A 260 5.75 0.14 -4.12
CA HIS A 260 7.02 0.00 -4.84
C HIS A 260 7.97 -1.09 -4.34
N GLU A 261 7.41 -2.03 -3.57
CA GLU A 261 8.12 -3.08 -2.87
C GLU A 261 7.52 -4.45 -3.14
N GLN A 262 6.42 -4.56 -3.88
CA GLN A 262 5.90 -5.85 -4.32
C GLN A 262 5.45 -5.79 -5.76
N ASP A 263 5.75 -6.87 -6.47
CA ASP A 263 5.23 -7.11 -7.80
C ASP A 263 3.82 -7.65 -7.67
N VAL A 264 2.90 -7.19 -8.52
CA VAL A 264 1.52 -7.69 -8.56
C VAL A 264 1.32 -8.53 -9.82
N TYR A 265 0.80 -9.74 -9.65
CA TYR A 265 0.43 -10.63 -10.74
C TYR A 265 -1.09 -10.65 -10.89
N VAL A 266 -1.58 -10.56 -12.12
CA VAL A 266 -2.99 -10.73 -12.49
C VAL A 266 -3.11 -12.04 -13.27
N LEU A 267 -3.72 -13.03 -12.64
CA LEU A 267 -3.95 -14.38 -13.16
C LEU A 267 -5.43 -14.57 -13.49
N PRO A 268 -5.82 -14.65 -14.78
CA PRO A 268 -7.21 -14.86 -15.15
C PRO A 268 -7.68 -16.28 -14.86
N ALA A 269 -8.98 -16.46 -14.64
CA ALA A 269 -9.60 -17.77 -14.49
C ALA A 269 -9.45 -18.63 -15.75
N ARG A 270 -9.67 -18.02 -16.92
CA ARG A 270 -9.51 -18.65 -18.23
C ARG A 270 -8.20 -18.25 -18.89
N ALA A 271 -7.58 -19.18 -19.61
CA ALA A 271 -6.32 -18.95 -20.32
C ALA A 271 -6.45 -17.94 -21.47
N ASP A 272 -7.65 -17.79 -22.03
CA ASP A 272 -7.97 -16.95 -23.18
C ASP A 272 -8.56 -15.58 -22.80
N LYS A 273 -8.64 -15.23 -21.50
CA LYS A 273 -9.09 -13.90 -21.08
C LYS A 273 -8.09 -12.86 -21.57
N ASP A 274 -8.59 -11.87 -22.30
CA ASP A 274 -7.77 -10.75 -22.75
C ASP A 274 -7.34 -9.85 -21.58
N LEU A 275 -6.04 -9.72 -21.39
CA LEU A 275 -5.41 -8.81 -20.41
C LEU A 275 -4.82 -7.56 -21.09
N GLY A 276 -5.10 -7.34 -22.38
CA GLY A 276 -4.75 -6.14 -23.14
C GLY A 276 -5.48 -4.89 -22.63
N ALA A 277 -6.67 -5.03 -22.04
CA ALA A 277 -7.36 -3.93 -21.37
C ALA A 277 -6.56 -3.31 -20.20
N LEU A 278 -5.57 -4.04 -19.68
CA LEU A 278 -4.63 -3.55 -18.68
C LEU A 278 -3.45 -2.76 -19.29
N ASP A 279 -3.38 -2.60 -20.61
CA ASP A 279 -2.42 -1.71 -21.23
C ASP A 279 -2.71 -0.25 -20.84
N GLY A 280 -1.66 0.48 -20.46
CA GLY A 280 -1.78 1.82 -19.89
C GLY A 280 -2.21 1.84 -18.42
N PHE A 281 -2.15 0.71 -17.70
CA PHE A 281 -2.28 0.69 -16.24
C PHE A 281 -1.32 1.69 -15.61
N ARG A 282 -1.81 2.49 -14.66
CA ARG A 282 -1.07 3.59 -14.05
C ARG A 282 -0.57 3.21 -12.66
N TYR A 283 0.70 3.50 -12.41
CA TYR A 283 1.35 3.32 -11.11
C TYR A 283 1.06 4.49 -10.17
N GLY A 284 0.86 5.69 -10.73
CA GLY A 284 0.63 6.92 -9.98
C GLY A 284 1.91 7.52 -9.39
N CYS A 285 1.70 8.42 -8.43
CA CYS A 285 2.79 9.10 -7.73
C CYS A 285 3.22 8.38 -6.46
N TRP A 286 4.46 8.62 -6.05
CA TRP A 286 4.99 8.26 -4.73
C TRP A 286 6.04 9.26 -4.29
N GLY A 287 6.44 9.18 -3.02
CA GLY A 287 7.48 10.04 -2.50
C GLY A 287 7.61 9.94 -0.99
N TRP A 288 8.50 10.77 -0.45
CA TRP A 288 8.75 10.82 0.98
C TRP A 288 9.11 12.24 1.43
N VAL A 289 8.70 12.62 2.64
CA VAL A 289 9.22 13.82 3.33
C VAL A 289 10.35 13.39 4.25
N ASP A 290 11.58 13.69 3.85
CA ASP A 290 12.79 13.30 4.57
C ASP A 290 13.05 14.15 5.82
N GLU A 291 12.86 15.45 5.72
CA GLU A 291 13.26 16.41 6.74
C GLU A 291 12.14 17.38 7.05
N ARG A 292 11.96 17.65 8.34
CA ARG A 292 10.96 18.57 8.86
C ARG A 292 11.58 19.38 9.98
N ARG A 293 11.69 20.69 9.79
CA ARG A 293 12.16 21.61 10.82
C ARG A 293 11.20 22.78 10.91
N LEU A 294 10.85 23.14 12.14
CA LEU A 294 10.13 24.35 12.46
C LEU A 294 10.91 25.05 13.57
N SER A 295 11.50 26.19 13.25
CA SER A 295 12.26 26.99 14.20
C SER A 295 11.36 27.83 15.11
N ASP A 296 11.93 28.34 16.20
CA ASP A 296 11.23 29.19 17.17
C ASP A 296 10.72 30.50 16.55
N ASP A 297 11.48 31.07 15.60
CA ASP A 297 11.08 32.27 14.86
C ASP A 297 10.03 31.99 13.77
N GLY A 298 9.76 30.72 13.47
CA GLY A 298 8.69 30.27 12.59
C GLY A 298 9.09 29.94 11.16
N GLU A 299 10.38 29.76 10.86
CA GLU A 299 10.81 29.18 9.58
C GLU A 299 10.44 27.69 9.55
N LEU A 300 9.52 27.34 8.64
CA LEU A 300 9.24 25.97 8.27
C LEU A 300 10.17 25.56 7.13
N TYR A 301 10.96 24.51 7.35
CA TYR A 301 11.77 23.85 6.33
C TYR A 301 11.32 22.40 6.13
N LEU A 302 11.02 22.06 4.89
CA LEU A 302 10.67 20.72 4.45
C LEU A 302 11.59 20.29 3.32
N ARG A 303 11.98 19.01 3.29
CA ARG A 303 12.73 18.42 2.17
C ARG A 303 12.28 16.98 1.96
N GLY A 304 12.30 16.53 0.72
CA GLY A 304 11.97 15.17 0.37
C GLY A 304 12.22 14.87 -1.10
N TRP A 305 11.61 13.81 -1.58
CA TRP A 305 11.52 13.47 -2.99
C TRP A 305 10.08 13.06 -3.34
N ALA A 306 9.70 13.23 -4.59
CA ALA A 306 8.43 12.75 -5.12
C ALA A 306 8.54 12.57 -6.63
N ALA A 307 7.94 11.49 -7.15
CA ALA A 307 7.93 11.19 -8.57
C ALA A 307 6.58 10.62 -9.00
N SER A 308 6.24 10.82 -10.27
CA SER A 308 5.24 10.02 -10.98
C SER A 308 5.97 8.84 -11.61
N PHE A 309 5.41 7.65 -11.47
CA PHE A 309 5.86 6.44 -12.16
C PHE A 309 5.15 6.26 -13.52
N ASP A 310 4.29 7.22 -13.85
CA ASP A 310 3.65 7.38 -15.16
C ASP A 310 4.21 8.62 -15.87
N GLN A 311 3.92 8.73 -17.17
CA GLN A 311 4.20 9.94 -17.95
C GLN A 311 3.01 10.92 -17.91
N PRO A 312 3.25 12.25 -17.92
CA PRO A 312 4.56 12.91 -17.80
C PRO A 312 5.12 12.85 -16.36
N PRO A 313 6.42 13.17 -16.16
CA PRO A 313 7.00 13.24 -14.82
C PRO A 313 6.30 14.27 -13.92
N LEU A 314 6.41 14.07 -12.60
CA LEU A 314 5.87 15.01 -11.63
C LEU A 314 6.66 16.34 -11.68
N GLU A 315 5.96 17.46 -11.85
CA GLU A 315 6.58 18.79 -11.90
C GLU A 315 6.81 19.42 -10.52
N ALA A 316 5.93 19.11 -9.57
CA ALA A 316 5.93 19.72 -8.24
C ALA A 316 5.10 18.91 -7.24
N VAL A 317 5.39 19.11 -5.96
CA VAL A 317 4.50 18.71 -4.85
C VAL A 317 3.61 19.88 -4.43
N ASP A 318 2.43 19.54 -3.92
CA ASP A 318 1.56 20.47 -3.22
C ASP A 318 1.84 20.40 -1.72
N ILE A 319 2.06 21.56 -1.11
CA ILE A 319 2.33 21.72 0.32
C ILE A 319 1.24 22.61 0.90
N TRP A 320 0.51 22.10 1.88
CA TRP A 320 -0.48 22.82 2.62
C TRP A 320 0.07 23.19 3.98
N VAL A 321 0.04 24.47 4.33
CA VAL A 321 0.45 24.98 5.64
C VAL A 321 -0.73 25.73 6.25
N ASP A 322 -1.27 25.24 7.36
CA ASP A 322 -2.47 25.78 8.02
C ASP A 322 -3.65 26.05 7.05
N GLY A 323 -3.81 25.17 6.07
CA GLY A 323 -4.87 25.27 5.04
C GLY A 323 -4.52 26.13 3.82
N GLN A 324 -3.38 26.82 3.81
CA GLN A 324 -2.90 27.52 2.61
C GLN A 324 -2.12 26.56 1.70
N ARG A 325 -2.56 26.40 0.46
CA ARG A 325 -1.86 25.62 -0.57
C ARG A 325 -0.70 26.42 -1.17
N LEU A 326 0.45 25.76 -1.27
CA LEU A 326 1.69 26.24 -1.87
C LEU A 326 2.23 25.12 -2.78
N ARG A 327 2.96 25.48 -3.84
CA ARG A 327 3.51 24.52 -4.80
C ARG A 327 5.04 24.58 -4.78
N CYS A 328 5.69 23.42 -4.76
CA CYS A 328 7.15 23.31 -4.67
C CYS A 328 7.68 22.40 -5.80
N PRO A 329 8.49 22.91 -6.73
CA PRO A 329 9.04 22.12 -7.84
C PRO A 329 9.83 20.89 -7.37
N THR A 330 9.70 19.79 -8.12
CA THR A 330 10.49 18.56 -7.98
C THR A 330 11.61 18.58 -9.02
N ASP A 331 12.63 19.39 -8.75
CA ASP A 331 13.75 19.63 -9.66
C ASP A 331 15.13 19.48 -9.00
N ARG A 332 15.20 19.05 -7.74
CA ARG A 332 16.45 18.93 -7.00
C ARG A 332 17.10 17.56 -7.18
N PRO A 333 18.45 17.48 -7.13
CA PRO A 333 19.15 16.21 -7.21
C PRO A 333 18.69 15.19 -6.17
N SER A 334 18.51 13.94 -6.62
CA SER A 334 18.10 12.77 -5.85
C SER A 334 18.68 11.48 -6.45
N GLU A 335 20.01 11.43 -6.57
CA GLU A 335 20.74 10.30 -7.16
C GLU A 335 20.57 8.98 -6.38
N ASP A 336 20.28 9.06 -5.09
CA ASP A 336 19.93 7.89 -4.28
C ASP A 336 18.58 7.30 -4.70
N VAL A 337 17.57 8.14 -4.95
CA VAL A 337 16.25 7.74 -5.46
C VAL A 337 16.39 7.06 -6.82
N ALA A 338 17.12 7.68 -7.76
CA ALA A 338 17.38 7.09 -9.08
C ALA A 338 18.04 5.71 -9.00
N ARG A 339 19.05 5.56 -8.14
CA ARG A 339 19.72 4.26 -7.94
C ARG A 339 18.82 3.21 -7.30
N TRP A 340 17.90 3.59 -6.41
CA TRP A 340 16.99 2.63 -5.77
C TRP A 340 15.96 2.07 -6.74
N PHE A 341 15.37 2.95 -7.55
CA PHE A 341 14.39 2.56 -8.55
C PHE A 341 15.03 2.01 -9.84
N ASP A 342 16.36 2.13 -9.97
CA ASP A 342 17.09 1.85 -11.21
C ASP A 342 16.53 2.66 -12.39
N ASP A 343 16.20 3.93 -12.12
CA ASP A 343 15.57 4.84 -13.08
C ASP A 343 16.28 6.21 -13.07
N PRO A 344 17.10 6.50 -14.09
CA PRO A 344 17.76 7.79 -14.25
C PRO A 344 16.81 9.00 -14.32
N ALA A 345 15.56 8.81 -14.74
CA ALA A 345 14.57 9.89 -14.79
C ALA A 345 14.25 10.43 -13.38
N MET A 346 14.47 9.63 -12.33
CA MET A 346 14.26 10.03 -10.93
C MET A 346 15.46 10.75 -10.31
N ALA A 347 16.52 11.04 -11.06
CA ALA A 347 17.71 11.73 -10.54
C ALA A 347 17.45 13.19 -10.11
N ARG A 348 16.29 13.74 -10.50
CA ARG A 348 15.86 15.11 -10.16
C ARG A 348 14.50 15.16 -9.45
N ALA A 349 14.07 14.06 -8.83
CA ALA A 349 12.80 13.96 -8.10
C ALA A 349 12.81 14.65 -6.73
N GLY A 350 13.94 15.22 -6.31
CA GLY A 350 14.07 15.91 -5.02
C GLY A 350 13.35 17.26 -4.99
N TRP A 351 12.97 17.70 -3.79
CA TRP A 351 12.39 19.03 -3.56
C TRP A 351 12.79 19.56 -2.17
N ALA A 352 12.86 20.88 -2.02
CA ALA A 352 13.07 21.51 -0.73
C ALA A 352 12.31 22.84 -0.65
N PHE A 353 11.68 23.07 0.49
CA PHE A 353 10.70 24.12 0.68
C PHE A 353 11.01 24.88 1.97
N ARG A 354 10.92 26.22 1.89
CA ARG A 354 11.01 27.13 3.03
C ARG A 354 9.80 28.04 3.06
N HIS A 355 9.24 28.25 4.23
CA HIS A 355 8.10 29.14 4.39
C HIS A 355 8.07 29.75 5.78
N GLN A 356 7.77 31.04 5.86
CA GLN A 356 7.63 31.74 7.13
C GLN A 356 6.21 31.55 7.66
N VAL A 357 6.07 30.79 8.75
CA VAL A 357 4.79 30.63 9.44
C VAL A 357 4.66 31.70 10.50
N GLY A 358 3.53 32.41 10.51
CA GLY A 358 3.25 33.45 11.50
C GLY A 358 3.39 32.93 12.95
N ARG A 359 3.71 33.82 13.90
CA ARG A 359 3.80 33.51 15.33
C ARG A 359 2.42 33.31 15.93
N ARG A 360 1.78 32.19 15.61
CA ARG A 360 0.52 31.75 16.24
C ARG A 360 0.84 30.74 17.34
N GLN A 361 0.01 30.73 18.38
CA GLN A 361 0.05 29.69 19.40
C GLN A 361 -0.50 28.37 18.83
N GLY A 362 0.12 27.25 19.20
CA GLY A 362 -0.28 25.91 18.77
C GLY A 362 0.56 25.32 17.64
N PRO A 363 0.30 24.05 17.29
CA PRO A 363 1.04 23.35 16.25
C PRO A 363 0.76 23.91 14.86
N VAL A 364 1.77 23.83 13.99
CA VAL A 364 1.63 24.11 12.56
C VAL A 364 1.17 22.84 11.85
N ARG A 365 0.06 22.94 11.12
CA ARG A 365 -0.53 21.81 10.39
C ARG A 365 0.02 21.78 8.97
N ILE A 366 0.58 20.65 8.59
CA ILE A 366 1.21 20.46 7.29
C ILE A 366 0.61 19.25 6.58
N ALA A 367 0.35 19.38 5.28
CA ALA A 367 0.14 18.24 4.42
C ALA A 367 0.98 18.38 3.14
N VAL A 368 1.60 17.29 2.70
CA VAL A 368 2.37 17.22 1.46
C VAL A 368 1.78 16.13 0.59
N SER A 369 1.46 16.46 -0.65
CA SER A 369 0.93 15.53 -1.64
C SER A 369 1.65 15.64 -2.98
N ALA A 370 1.68 14.54 -3.71
CA ALA A 370 2.19 14.47 -5.09
C ALA A 370 1.07 14.11 -6.06
N GLY A 371 1.10 14.65 -7.27
CA GLY A 371 0.19 14.30 -8.36
C GLY A 371 -0.80 15.41 -8.74
N ALA A 372 -1.24 15.39 -10.00
CA ALA A 372 -2.19 16.33 -10.58
C ALA A 372 -3.49 15.60 -10.98
N GLY A 373 -4.52 15.68 -10.13
CA GLY A 373 -5.88 15.21 -10.44
C GLY A 373 -6.35 13.98 -9.67
N GLU A 374 -7.57 13.52 -10.03
CA GLU A 374 -8.29 12.41 -9.36
C GLU A 374 -7.60 11.05 -9.50
N GLU A 375 -6.79 10.86 -10.55
CA GLU A 375 -6.05 9.62 -10.81
C GLU A 375 -4.56 9.78 -10.44
N GLY A 376 -4.14 9.11 -9.36
CA GLY A 376 -2.72 8.89 -9.05
C GLY A 376 -2.06 9.79 -8.00
N GLY A 377 -2.82 10.58 -7.23
CA GLY A 377 -2.26 11.45 -6.17
C GLY A 377 -1.79 10.73 -4.89
N ALA A 378 -0.59 11.00 -4.38
CA ALA A 378 -0.08 10.37 -3.15
C ALA A 378 -0.13 11.31 -1.95
N LEU A 379 -0.46 10.77 -0.76
CA LEU A 379 -0.26 11.48 0.51
C LEU A 379 1.17 11.18 1.00
N LEU A 380 2.06 12.17 0.90
CA LEU A 380 3.46 11.99 1.32
C LEU A 380 3.63 12.25 2.82
N LEU A 381 2.83 13.17 3.37
CA LEU A 381 2.83 13.50 4.79
C LEU A 381 1.54 14.26 5.15
N ALA A 382 0.98 13.95 6.30
CA ALA A 382 0.13 14.83 7.07
C ALA A 382 0.70 14.88 8.50
N ALA A 383 0.94 16.08 9.01
CA ALA A 383 1.61 16.29 10.29
C ALA A 383 1.08 17.49 11.04
N GLU A 384 1.19 17.43 12.37
CA GLU A 384 1.10 18.58 13.26
C GLU A 384 2.48 18.77 13.92
N LEU A 385 3.10 19.94 13.71
CA LEU A 385 4.44 20.26 14.21
C LEU A 385 4.38 21.31 15.32
N GLU A 386 4.87 20.93 16.51
CA GLU A 386 5.07 21.86 17.63
C GLU A 386 6.30 22.76 17.42
N ARG A 387 6.36 23.91 18.11
CA ARG A 387 7.53 24.80 18.07
C ARG A 387 8.42 24.59 19.30
N PRO A 388 9.74 24.40 19.15
CA PRO A 388 10.44 24.03 17.92
C PRO A 388 10.22 22.56 17.58
N ALA A 389 10.11 22.23 16.29
CA ALA A 389 10.15 20.86 15.81
C ALA A 389 11.46 20.63 15.07
N GLY A 390 12.15 19.55 15.41
CA GLY A 390 13.37 19.14 14.75
C GLY A 390 13.36 17.65 14.46
N LEU A 391 12.89 17.26 13.28
CA LEU A 391 13.20 15.95 12.73
C LEU A 391 14.31 16.13 11.68
N ARG A 392 15.56 16.00 12.16
CA ARG A 392 16.75 15.99 11.31
C ARG A 392 16.76 14.71 10.46
N PRO A 393 17.35 14.75 9.25
CA PRO A 393 17.42 13.55 8.44
C PRO A 393 18.21 12.48 9.18
N VAL A 394 17.62 11.29 9.36
CA VAL A 394 18.42 10.08 9.57
C VAL A 394 19.24 9.89 8.29
N PRO A 395 20.58 9.73 8.34
CA PRO A 395 21.41 9.65 7.14
C PRO A 395 20.94 8.55 6.18
N GLY A 396 20.65 8.94 4.94
CA GLY A 396 20.30 8.06 3.83
C GLY A 396 18.83 7.61 3.80
N MET A 397 18.18 7.79 2.65
CA MET A 397 16.93 7.13 2.24
C MET A 397 16.92 5.62 2.60
N TRP A 398 18.10 5.00 2.46
CA TRP A 398 18.39 3.62 2.82
C TRP A 398 18.15 3.25 4.28
N SER A 399 18.33 4.15 5.24
CA SER A 399 18.10 3.84 6.66
C SER A 399 16.60 3.74 7.01
N ARG A 400 15.72 4.31 6.18
CA ARG A 400 14.26 4.29 6.34
C ARG A 400 13.63 3.14 5.55
N LEU A 401 13.98 3.00 4.28
CA LEU A 401 13.51 1.89 3.44
C LEU A 401 14.04 0.54 3.98
N ARG A 402 15.33 0.40 4.32
CA ARG A 402 15.86 -0.87 4.86
C ARG A 402 15.29 -1.29 6.21
N ARG A 403 14.74 -0.34 6.99
CA ARG A 403 14.16 -0.66 8.31
C ARG A 403 12.71 -1.08 8.18
N LEU A 404 11.92 -0.48 7.29
CA LEU A 404 10.55 -0.89 7.01
C LEU A 404 10.43 -2.30 6.39
N LEU A 405 11.53 -2.83 5.82
CA LEU A 405 11.61 -4.07 5.05
C LEU A 405 12.04 -5.30 5.88
N ARG A 406 11.79 -5.32 7.20
CA ARG A 406 12.01 -6.49 8.06
C ARG A 406 10.73 -6.98 8.69
#